data_AF-A0A151GIR1-F1
#
_entry.id   AF-A0A151GIR1-F1
#
_cell.length_a   1.000
_cell.length_b   1.000
_cell.length_c   1.000
_cell.angle_alpha   90.00
_cell.angle_beta   90.00
_cell.angle_gamma   90.00
#
_symmetry.space_group_name_H-M   'P 1'
#
loop_
_entity.id
_entity.type
_entity.pdbx_description
1 polymer ?
#
loop_
_entity_poly.entity_id
_entity_poly.type
_entity_poly.pdbx_seq_one_letter_code
_entity_poly.pdbx_strand_id
1 'polypeptide(L)'
;MTSTQASSRQVAVGSENVTTLASRSPGYQVRIEAQNRRREWLQQNPSYFDRVEHELADPNLYVRLVRPFQTAAEREAEARTKGFGLTLEADLARGEQRLSDLASPSSATETASLPHHGTNGSGARSHSRTEMTSDNSWDDVEPASREHGHRLWRAFLSERFIRGRDDDFSYSVVDEDWTLDVTATREAQDEWFDDEEPAWVDGGAEASRGETGIQDF
;
A
#
# COMPACT_ATOMS: atom_id res chain seq x y z
N MET A 1 -54.75 -9.87 57.22
CA MET A 1 -54.29 -10.89 56.25
C MET A 1 -54.83 -10.51 54.89
N THR A 2 -54.02 -9.91 54.03
CA THR A 2 -54.03 -10.07 52.56
C THR A 2 -52.82 -9.32 51.99
N SER A 3 -52.13 -10.04 51.11
CA SER A 3 -50.85 -9.75 50.50
C SER A 3 -51.08 -8.93 49.23
N THR A 4 -50.26 -7.92 48.96
CA THR A 4 -50.16 -7.30 47.62
C THR A 4 -48.69 -7.19 47.25
N GLN A 5 -48.27 -8.09 46.37
CA GLN A 5 -47.01 -8.06 45.64
C GLN A 5 -46.91 -6.78 44.80
N ALA A 6 -45.76 -6.12 44.81
CA ALA A 6 -45.32 -5.26 43.72
C ALA A 6 -44.05 -5.87 43.12
N SER A 7 -44.23 -6.34 41.90
CA SER A 7 -43.29 -7.10 41.08
C SER A 7 -42.11 -6.24 40.64
N SER A 8 -40.90 -6.61 41.05
CA SER A 8 -39.65 -6.06 40.51
C SER A 8 -39.48 -6.54 39.07
N ARG A 9 -39.77 -5.66 38.11
CA ARG A 9 -39.51 -5.89 36.70
C ARG A 9 -38.10 -5.37 36.38
N GLN A 10 -37.14 -6.29 36.33
CA GLN A 10 -35.82 -6.06 35.74
C GLN A 10 -36.01 -5.62 34.28
N VAL A 11 -35.58 -4.41 33.97
CA VAL A 11 -35.39 -3.97 32.59
C VAL A 11 -34.04 -4.52 32.15
N ALA A 12 -34.08 -5.52 31.28
CA ALA A 12 -32.93 -6.00 30.55
C ALA A 12 -32.39 -4.84 29.70
N VAL A 13 -31.28 -4.24 30.14
CA VAL A 13 -30.46 -3.38 29.29
C VAL A 13 -29.84 -4.30 28.26
N GLY A 14 -30.32 -4.17 27.01
CA GLY A 14 -29.77 -4.86 25.87
C GLY A 14 -28.27 -4.60 25.82
N SER A 15 -27.50 -5.68 25.91
CA SER A 15 -26.08 -5.68 25.58
C SER A 15 -25.98 -5.36 24.10
N GLU A 16 -25.93 -4.07 23.78
CA GLU A 16 -25.44 -3.61 22.49
C GLU A 16 -24.04 -4.19 22.37
N ASN A 17 -23.87 -5.12 21.42
CA ASN A 17 -22.58 -5.62 21.00
C ASN A 17 -21.83 -4.47 20.33
N VAL A 18 -21.34 -3.52 21.13
CA VAL A 18 -20.19 -2.71 20.76
C VAL A 18 -19.07 -3.72 20.64
N THR A 19 -18.85 -4.19 19.42
CA THR A 19 -17.68 -4.98 19.06
C THR A 19 -16.51 -4.03 19.22
N THR A 20 -16.05 -3.87 20.46
CA THR A 20 -14.72 -3.37 20.76
C THR A 20 -13.81 -4.34 20.03
N LEU A 21 -13.31 -3.92 18.87
CA LEU A 21 -12.34 -4.67 18.10
C LEU A 21 -11.25 -5.08 19.08
N ALA A 22 -11.18 -6.37 19.37
CA ALA A 22 -10.28 -6.95 20.34
C ALA A 22 -8.92 -6.27 20.23
N SER A 23 -8.45 -5.67 21.32
CA SER A 23 -7.17 -4.98 21.45
C SER A 23 -6.11 -5.73 20.64
N ARG A 24 -5.77 -5.19 19.46
CA ARG A 24 -4.78 -5.81 18.56
C ARG A 24 -3.49 -6.01 19.35
N SER A 25 -2.82 -7.16 19.16
CA SER A 25 -1.61 -7.48 19.93
C SER A 25 -0.57 -6.34 19.87
N PRO A 26 0.23 -6.08 20.92
CA PRO A 26 1.20 -4.98 20.92
C PRO A 26 2.12 -4.97 19.68
N GLY A 27 2.59 -6.14 19.23
CA GLY A 27 3.42 -6.25 18.02
C GLY A 27 2.70 -5.89 16.71
N TYR A 28 1.38 -5.99 16.66
CA TYR A 28 0.61 -5.50 15.52
C TYR A 28 0.57 -3.97 15.51
N GLN A 29 0.38 -3.32 16.67
CA GLN A 29 0.34 -1.86 16.75
C GLN A 29 1.67 -1.22 16.35
N VAL A 30 2.79 -1.75 16.87
CA VAL A 30 4.15 -1.31 16.47
C VAL A 30 4.35 -1.40 14.96
N ARG A 31 3.84 -2.46 14.32
CA ARG A 31 3.91 -2.61 12.86
C ARG A 31 3.05 -1.57 12.12
N ILE A 32 1.87 -1.24 12.62
CA ILE A 32 1.00 -0.23 12.00
C ILE A 32 1.62 1.16 12.14
N GLU A 33 2.15 1.50 13.31
CA GLU A 33 2.87 2.76 13.55
C GLU A 33 4.04 2.92 12.58
N ALA A 34 4.92 1.91 12.48
CA ALA A 34 6.03 1.93 11.51
C ALA A 34 5.53 2.10 10.07
N GLN A 35 4.47 1.40 9.66
CA GLN A 35 3.90 1.58 8.33
C GLN A 35 3.33 2.98 8.10
N ASN A 36 2.73 3.59 9.12
CA ASN A 36 2.19 4.95 9.03
C ASN A 36 3.32 5.97 8.89
N ARG A 37 4.38 5.88 9.71
CA ARG A 37 5.58 6.73 9.57
C ARG A 37 6.19 6.62 8.17
N ARG A 38 6.33 5.40 7.65
CA ARG A 38 6.85 5.16 6.29
C ARG A 38 5.95 5.74 5.19
N ARG A 39 4.63 5.70 5.35
CA ARG A 39 3.68 6.36 4.43
C ARG A 39 3.86 7.87 4.43
N GLU A 40 4.00 8.45 5.62
CA GLU A 40 4.22 9.89 5.76
C GLU A 40 5.56 10.31 5.14
N TRP A 41 6.62 9.54 5.41
CA TRP A 41 7.93 9.77 4.80
C TRP A 41 7.88 9.77 3.27
N LEU A 42 7.20 8.78 2.66
CA LEU A 42 7.05 8.73 1.19
C LEU A 42 6.29 9.93 0.62
N GLN A 43 5.29 10.45 1.34
CA GLN A 43 4.57 11.65 0.91
C GLN A 43 5.48 12.87 0.90
N GLN A 44 6.36 13.00 1.90
CA GLN A 44 7.31 14.10 2.02
C GLN A 44 8.52 13.94 1.07
N ASN A 45 8.82 12.72 0.61
CA ASN A 45 10.00 12.41 -0.20
C ASN A 45 9.61 11.84 -1.59
N PRO A 46 8.98 12.63 -2.47
CA PRO A 46 8.57 12.16 -3.80
C PRO A 46 9.74 11.75 -4.69
N SER A 47 10.94 12.27 -4.43
CA SER A 47 12.18 11.93 -5.16
C SER A 47 12.65 10.49 -4.95
N TYR A 48 12.12 9.78 -3.95
CA TYR A 48 12.37 8.35 -3.78
C TYR A 48 12.06 7.58 -5.06
N PHE A 49 10.92 7.86 -5.69
CA PHE A 49 10.46 7.15 -6.90
C PHE A 49 11.27 7.44 -8.17
N ASP A 50 12.15 8.44 -8.15
CA ASP A 50 12.96 8.83 -9.31
C ASP A 50 14.30 8.07 -9.37
N ARG A 51 14.60 7.26 -8.36
CA ARG A 51 15.81 6.41 -8.31
C ARG A 51 15.75 5.34 -9.38
N VAL A 52 16.84 5.23 -10.13
CA VAL A 52 16.97 4.30 -11.25
C VAL A 52 17.10 2.86 -10.78
N GLU A 53 17.67 2.68 -9.59
CA GLU A 53 17.90 1.41 -8.91
C GLU A 53 16.59 0.69 -8.59
N HIS A 54 15.47 1.41 -8.50
CA HIS A 54 14.17 0.79 -8.25
C HIS A 54 13.75 -0.21 -9.33
N GLU A 55 14.25 -0.13 -10.56
CA GLU A 55 14.02 -1.18 -11.56
C GLU A 55 14.47 -2.56 -11.05
N LEU A 56 15.56 -2.61 -10.28
CA LEU A 56 16.11 -3.86 -9.73
C LEU A 56 15.21 -4.50 -8.68
N ALA A 57 14.25 -3.74 -8.12
CA ALA A 57 13.29 -4.27 -7.16
C ALA A 57 12.41 -5.38 -7.75
N ASP A 58 12.01 -5.23 -9.02
CA ASP A 58 11.40 -6.28 -9.83
C ASP A 58 11.58 -5.92 -11.32
N PRO A 59 12.65 -6.42 -11.96
CA PRO A 59 12.97 -6.10 -13.35
C PRO A 59 11.91 -6.57 -14.35
N ASN A 60 11.16 -7.64 -14.04
CA ASN A 60 10.13 -8.16 -14.94
C ASN A 60 8.86 -7.32 -14.85
N LEU A 61 8.46 -6.93 -13.64
CA LEU A 61 7.33 -6.05 -13.42
C LEU A 61 7.59 -4.67 -14.06
N TYR A 62 8.80 -4.11 -13.92
CA TYR A 62 9.15 -2.84 -14.58
C TYR A 62 9.05 -2.94 -16.11
N VAL A 63 9.61 -4.01 -16.69
CA VAL A 63 9.54 -4.26 -18.13
C VAL A 63 8.11 -4.42 -18.63
N ARG A 64 7.20 -4.97 -17.82
CA ARG A 64 5.80 -5.13 -18.20
C ARG A 64 5.00 -3.84 -18.03
N LEU A 65 5.18 -3.13 -16.91
CA LEU A 65 4.37 -1.96 -16.58
C LEU A 65 4.82 -0.68 -17.29
N VAL A 66 6.13 -0.47 -17.44
CA VAL A 66 6.69 0.82 -17.85
C VAL A 66 7.24 0.76 -19.28
N ARG A 67 8.07 -0.25 -19.57
CA ARG A 67 8.80 -0.35 -20.85
C ARG A 67 7.93 -0.33 -22.11
N PRO A 68 6.70 -0.89 -22.17
CA PRO A 68 5.89 -0.88 -23.39
C PRO A 68 5.49 0.53 -23.83
N PHE A 69 5.46 1.49 -22.90
CA PHE A 69 5.06 2.88 -23.16
C PHE A 69 6.23 3.84 -23.33
N GLN A 70 7.47 3.34 -23.25
CA GLN A 70 8.66 4.15 -23.46
C GLN A 70 9.01 4.25 -24.96
N THR A 71 9.23 5.48 -25.39
CA THR A 71 9.76 5.79 -26.73
C THR A 71 11.22 5.34 -26.85
N ALA A 72 11.72 5.25 -28.09
CA ALA A 72 13.12 4.89 -28.34
C ALA A 72 14.10 5.90 -27.72
N ALA A 73 13.77 7.20 -27.81
CA ALA A 73 14.60 8.27 -27.24
C ALA A 73 14.66 8.20 -25.71
N GLU A 74 13.55 7.87 -25.05
CA GLU A 74 13.51 7.70 -23.59
C GLU A 74 14.33 6.49 -23.15
N ARG A 75 14.24 5.36 -23.85
CA ARG A 75 15.04 4.17 -23.58
C ARG A 75 16.54 4.43 -23.72
N GLU A 76 16.95 5.22 -24.71
CA GLU A 76 18.35 5.60 -24.88
C GLU A 76 18.83 6.54 -23.76
N ALA A 77 18.01 7.53 -23.36
CA ALA A 77 18.32 8.40 -22.23
C ALA A 77 18.44 7.62 -20.91
N GLU A 78 17.53 6.68 -20.69
CA GLU A 78 17.52 5.81 -19.53
C GLU A 78 18.73 4.86 -19.51
N ALA A 79 19.07 4.23 -20.65
CA ALA A 79 20.26 3.40 -20.78
C ALA A 79 21.55 4.19 -20.50
N ARG A 80 21.62 5.45 -20.96
CA ARG A 80 22.74 6.35 -20.63
C ARG A 80 22.83 6.67 -19.14
N THR A 81 21.68 6.83 -18.47
CA THR A 81 21.63 7.14 -17.04
C THR A 81 21.97 5.93 -16.17
N LYS A 82 21.42 4.75 -16.50
CA LYS A 82 21.70 3.46 -15.84
C LYS A 82 23.16 3.05 -15.96
N GLY A 83 23.76 3.33 -17.11
CA GLY A 83 25.03 2.76 -17.48
C GLY A 83 24.95 1.23 -17.69
N PHE A 84 26.11 0.65 -17.99
CA PHE A 84 26.21 -0.77 -18.33
C PHE A 84 25.97 -1.71 -17.14
N GLY A 85 26.41 -1.32 -15.93
CA GLY A 85 26.32 -2.15 -14.73
C GLY A 85 24.88 -2.49 -14.33
N LEU A 86 24.05 -1.46 -14.12
CA LEU A 86 22.63 -1.65 -13.75
C LEU A 86 21.84 -2.38 -14.83
N THR A 87 22.17 -2.13 -16.10
CA THR A 87 21.55 -2.84 -17.22
C THR A 87 21.87 -4.34 -17.18
N LEU A 88 23.14 -4.69 -16.96
CA LEU A 88 23.59 -6.07 -16.85
C LEU A 88 22.96 -6.77 -15.64
N GLU A 89 22.88 -6.10 -14.50
CA GLU A 89 22.28 -6.65 -13.29
C GLU A 89 20.78 -6.95 -13.49
N ALA A 90 20.04 -6.01 -14.09
CA ALA A 90 18.64 -6.22 -14.45
C ALA A 90 18.47 -7.40 -15.42
N ASP A 91 19.38 -7.55 -16.39
CA ASP A 91 19.37 -8.69 -17.32
C ASP A 91 19.69 -10.03 -16.62
N LEU A 92 20.66 -10.05 -15.70
CA LEU A 92 21.00 -11.23 -14.90
C LEU A 92 19.82 -11.66 -14.03
N ALA A 93 19.22 -10.74 -13.28
CA ALA A 93 18.06 -11.01 -12.44
C ALA A 93 16.89 -11.59 -13.25
N ARG A 94 16.60 -11.05 -14.44
CA ARG A 94 15.60 -11.63 -15.36
C ARG A 94 15.99 -13.02 -15.85
N GLY A 95 17.26 -13.25 -16.13
CA GLY A 95 17.78 -14.55 -16.55
C GLY A 95 17.64 -15.62 -15.46
N GLU A 96 17.97 -15.26 -14.22
CA GLU A 96 17.85 -16.12 -13.04
C GLU A 96 16.39 -16.50 -12.76
N GLN A 97 15.46 -15.54 -12.87
CA GLN A 97 14.03 -15.81 -12.73
C GLN A 97 13.55 -16.78 -13.82
N ARG A 98 13.91 -16.56 -15.09
CA ARG A 98 13.55 -17.47 -16.19
C ARG A 98 14.11 -18.89 -15.99
N LEU A 99 15.33 -19.02 -15.49
CA LEU A 99 15.93 -20.32 -15.19
C LEU A 99 15.20 -21.00 -14.02
N SER A 100 14.83 -20.24 -13.00
CA SER A 100 14.05 -20.73 -11.85
C SER A 100 12.66 -21.23 -12.26
N ASP A 101 12.01 -20.52 -13.18
CA ASP A 101 10.72 -20.92 -13.75
C ASP A 101 10.83 -22.26 -14.49
N LEU A 102 11.88 -22.44 -15.30
CA LEU A 102 12.12 -23.69 -16.05
C LEU A 102 12.57 -24.84 -15.15
N ALA A 103 13.31 -24.55 -14.08
CA ALA A 103 13.77 -25.53 -13.11
C ALA A 103 12.65 -26.02 -12.17
N SER A 104 11.55 -25.30 -12.11
CA SER A 104 10.39 -25.70 -11.32
C SER A 104 9.78 -26.99 -11.89
N PRO A 105 9.59 -28.04 -11.07
CA PRO A 105 9.22 -29.38 -11.54
C PRO A 105 7.83 -29.47 -12.20
N SER A 106 7.04 -28.39 -12.17
CA SER A 106 5.76 -28.28 -12.86
C SER A 106 5.92 -28.20 -14.39
N SER A 107 6.99 -27.58 -14.91
CA SER A 107 7.23 -27.45 -16.37
C SER A 107 7.83 -28.71 -17.02
N ALA A 108 8.31 -29.68 -16.24
CA ALA A 108 8.90 -30.90 -16.76
C ALA A 108 7.86 -31.96 -17.21
N THR A 109 6.57 -31.79 -16.89
CA THR A 109 5.54 -32.82 -17.14
C THR A 109 4.86 -32.71 -18.51
N GLU A 110 5.09 -31.66 -19.30
CA GLU A 110 4.43 -31.48 -20.62
C GLU A 110 5.21 -32.07 -21.82
N THR A 111 6.38 -32.67 -21.63
CA THR A 111 7.24 -33.12 -22.76
C THR A 111 7.08 -34.60 -23.16
N ALA A 112 6.06 -35.29 -22.65
CA ALA A 112 5.76 -36.68 -23.04
C ALA A 112 4.41 -36.81 -23.78
N SER A 113 4.20 -36.06 -24.87
CA SER A 113 3.20 -36.39 -25.89
C SER A 113 3.56 -35.79 -27.27
N LEU A 114 3.36 -36.61 -28.31
CA LEU A 114 3.86 -36.55 -29.69
C LEU A 114 3.45 -35.31 -30.53
N PRO A 115 4.08 -35.08 -31.72
CA PRO A 115 3.97 -33.82 -32.44
C PRO A 115 2.71 -33.76 -33.30
N HIS A 116 1.90 -32.70 -33.14
CA HIS A 116 0.87 -32.36 -34.12
C HIS A 116 1.15 -31.01 -34.79
N HIS A 117 1.05 -31.06 -36.10
CA HIS A 117 1.32 -30.02 -37.08
C HIS A 117 0.29 -28.88 -37.01
N GLY A 118 0.79 -27.65 -36.91
CA GLY A 118 0.22 -26.39 -37.40
C GLY A 118 -1.25 -26.10 -37.11
N THR A 119 -1.53 -25.09 -36.28
CA THR A 119 -1.98 -23.77 -36.75
C THR A 119 -2.12 -22.81 -35.56
N ASN A 120 -1.74 -21.57 -35.81
CA ASN A 120 -1.90 -20.34 -35.04
C ASN A 120 -2.86 -20.39 -33.83
N GLY A 121 -2.29 -20.40 -32.62
CA GLY A 121 -3.02 -20.26 -31.36
C GLY A 121 -2.24 -19.36 -30.41
N SER A 122 -2.85 -18.25 -30.02
CA SER A 122 -2.42 -17.34 -28.94
C SER A 122 -1.96 -18.14 -27.72
N GLY A 123 -0.67 -18.06 -27.41
CA GLY A 123 -0.04 -18.77 -26.31
C GLY A 123 -0.63 -18.37 -24.97
N ALA A 124 -1.59 -19.15 -24.49
CA ALA A 124 -2.01 -19.16 -23.10
C ALA A 124 -0.80 -19.64 -22.28
N ARG A 125 -0.12 -18.70 -21.63
CA ARG A 125 0.96 -19.00 -20.68
C ARG A 125 0.29 -19.55 -19.42
N SER A 126 0.32 -20.87 -19.28
CA SER A 126 -0.17 -21.57 -18.09
C SER A 126 0.82 -21.34 -16.96
N HIS A 127 0.54 -20.38 -16.07
CA HIS A 127 1.32 -20.12 -14.86
C HIS A 127 0.79 -20.99 -13.72
N SER A 128 1.31 -22.21 -13.60
CA SER A 128 1.11 -23.02 -12.37
C SER A 128 2.11 -22.57 -11.31
N ARG A 129 1.68 -21.59 -10.52
CA ARG A 129 2.38 -20.99 -9.38
C ARG A 129 2.63 -22.04 -8.29
N THR A 130 3.90 -22.30 -7.99
CA THR A 130 4.32 -22.97 -6.75
C THR A 130 3.94 -22.08 -5.57
N GLU A 131 2.99 -22.55 -4.76
CA GLU A 131 2.71 -22.02 -3.42
C GLU A 131 4.02 -21.94 -2.63
N MET A 132 4.20 -20.86 -1.86
CA MET A 132 5.34 -20.55 -0.96
C MET A 132 6.32 -19.44 -1.41
N THR A 133 5.89 -18.36 -2.08
CA THR A 133 6.37 -16.99 -1.81
C THR A 133 5.43 -15.98 -2.49
N SER A 134 4.65 -15.25 -1.70
CA SER A 134 3.80 -14.13 -2.14
C SER A 134 2.66 -14.53 -3.09
N ASP A 135 1.43 -14.34 -2.61
CA ASP A 135 0.30 -14.06 -3.47
C ASP A 135 0.61 -12.74 -4.22
N ASN A 136 1.41 -12.82 -5.30
CA ASN A 136 1.88 -11.65 -6.04
C ASN A 136 0.69 -11.05 -6.79
N SER A 137 -0.06 -10.19 -6.09
CA SER A 137 -1.17 -9.39 -6.61
C SER A 137 -0.80 -8.56 -7.83
N TRP A 138 0.49 -8.41 -8.13
CA TRP A 138 1.02 -7.61 -9.23
C TRP A 138 1.18 -8.40 -10.54
N ASP A 139 1.10 -9.74 -10.51
CA ASP A 139 1.39 -10.61 -11.66
C ASP A 139 0.31 -10.54 -12.76
N ASP A 140 -0.95 -10.29 -12.39
CA ASP A 140 -2.09 -10.31 -13.31
C ASP A 140 -2.53 -8.90 -13.76
N VAL A 141 -1.85 -7.85 -13.30
CA VAL A 141 -2.25 -6.47 -13.57
C VAL A 141 -1.54 -5.94 -14.81
N GLU A 142 -2.31 -5.74 -15.88
CA GLU A 142 -1.83 -5.14 -17.12
C GLU A 142 -2.16 -3.63 -17.18
N PRO A 143 -1.20 -2.78 -17.60
CA PRO A 143 -1.40 -1.34 -17.68
C PRO A 143 -2.24 -0.95 -18.89
N ALA A 144 -3.31 -0.21 -18.64
CA ALA A 144 -4.18 0.33 -19.70
C ALA A 144 -3.58 1.54 -20.45
N SER A 145 -2.63 2.26 -19.85
CA SER A 145 -1.95 3.42 -20.43
C SER A 145 -0.58 3.61 -19.80
N ARG A 146 0.22 4.52 -20.38
CA ARG A 146 1.52 4.93 -19.83
C ARG A 146 1.41 5.40 -18.38
N GLU A 147 0.49 6.33 -18.13
CA GLU A 147 0.26 6.91 -16.81
C GLU A 147 -0.23 5.84 -15.83
N HIS A 148 -1.05 4.90 -16.30
CA HIS A 148 -1.49 3.78 -15.49
C HIS A 148 -0.33 2.85 -15.12
N GLY A 149 0.54 2.50 -16.06
CA GLY A 149 1.73 1.70 -15.81
C GLY A 149 2.68 2.33 -14.80
N HIS A 150 2.95 3.63 -14.93
CA HIS A 150 3.75 4.36 -13.94
C HIS A 150 3.06 4.44 -12.56
N ARG A 151 1.73 4.61 -12.49
CA ARG A 151 1.00 4.57 -11.21
C ARG A 151 1.10 3.20 -10.54
N LEU A 152 0.92 2.11 -11.30
CA LEU A 152 1.06 0.74 -10.79
C LEU A 152 2.48 0.48 -10.27
N TRP A 153 3.49 0.91 -11.03
CA TRP A 153 4.88 0.81 -10.62
C TRP A 153 5.16 1.57 -9.32
N ARG A 154 4.69 2.82 -9.20
CA ARG A 154 4.81 3.61 -7.96
C ARG A 154 4.06 2.98 -6.79
N ALA A 155 2.90 2.36 -7.04
CA ALA A 155 2.13 1.68 -6.01
C ALA A 155 2.88 0.44 -5.50
N PHE A 156 3.48 -0.35 -6.39
CA PHE A 156 4.38 -1.46 -6.04
C PHE A 156 5.56 -0.99 -5.18
N LEU A 157 6.27 0.06 -5.60
CA LEU A 157 7.39 0.61 -4.84
C LEU A 157 6.96 1.16 -3.47
N SER A 158 5.80 1.82 -3.41
CA SER A 158 5.20 2.29 -2.16
C SER A 158 4.93 1.12 -1.21
N GLU A 159 4.29 0.06 -1.70
CA GLU A 159 3.96 -1.12 -0.89
C GLU A 159 5.22 -1.84 -0.40
N ARG A 160 6.22 -2.02 -1.28
CA ARG A 160 7.55 -2.56 -0.94
C ARG A 160 8.17 -1.73 0.19
N PHE A 161 8.20 -0.41 0.05
CA PHE A 161 8.79 0.48 1.03
C PHE A 161 8.05 0.44 2.38
N ILE A 162 6.72 0.58 2.37
CA ILE A 162 5.89 0.59 3.58
C ILE A 162 6.03 -0.73 4.34
N ARG A 163 6.11 -1.87 3.63
CA ARG A 163 6.32 -3.17 4.27
C ARG A 163 7.73 -3.42 4.78
N GLY A 164 8.69 -2.54 4.52
CA GLY A 164 10.06 -2.70 4.99
C GLY A 164 10.87 -3.67 4.12
N ARG A 165 10.54 -3.75 2.82
CA ARG A 165 11.13 -4.71 1.87
C ARG A 165 12.11 -4.04 0.90
N ASP A 166 12.47 -2.78 1.16
CA ASP A 166 13.53 -2.12 0.41
C ASP A 166 14.86 -2.27 1.15
N ASP A 167 15.62 -3.30 0.80
CA ASP A 167 16.83 -3.68 1.52
C ASP A 167 17.96 -2.63 1.43
N ASP A 168 17.91 -1.77 0.41
CA ASP A 168 18.85 -0.67 0.20
C ASP A 168 18.53 0.56 1.06
N PHE A 169 17.39 0.57 1.76
CA PHE A 169 16.95 1.69 2.60
C PHE A 169 17.14 1.40 4.09
N SER A 170 17.73 2.35 4.81
CA SER A 170 17.90 2.26 6.27
C SER A 170 16.62 2.71 6.99
N TYR A 171 15.73 1.77 7.33
CA TYR A 171 14.43 2.08 7.93
C TYR A 171 14.47 2.71 9.33
N SER A 172 15.55 2.56 10.09
CA SER A 172 15.65 3.14 11.44
C SER A 172 15.47 4.66 11.42
N VAL A 173 15.91 5.35 10.35
CA VAL A 173 15.77 6.82 10.23
C VAL A 173 14.31 7.27 10.08
N VAL A 174 13.40 6.36 9.75
CA VAL A 174 11.97 6.61 9.55
C VAL A 174 11.16 6.01 10.69
N ASP A 175 11.46 4.76 11.06
CA ASP A 175 10.69 4.02 12.06
C ASP A 175 10.84 4.60 13.47
N GLU A 176 11.97 5.26 13.75
CA GLU A 176 12.26 5.90 15.04
C GLU A 176 11.93 7.40 15.06
N ASP A 177 11.50 7.97 13.91
CA ASP A 177 11.16 9.38 13.80
C ASP A 177 9.69 9.63 14.15
N TRP A 178 9.45 9.99 15.40
CA TRP A 178 8.13 10.33 15.94
C TRP A 178 7.50 11.56 15.27
N THR A 179 8.26 12.41 14.57
CA THR A 179 7.69 13.55 13.85
C THR A 179 6.85 13.13 12.65
N LEU A 180 7.02 11.88 12.19
CA LEU A 180 6.24 11.26 11.13
C LEU A 180 4.93 10.63 11.64
N ASP A 181 4.67 10.66 12.95
CA ASP A 181 3.39 10.23 13.55
C ASP A 181 2.27 11.26 13.33
N VAL A 182 2.21 11.84 12.13
CA VAL A 182 1.24 12.87 11.74
C VAL A 182 -0.18 12.32 11.81
N THR A 183 -0.40 11.10 11.33
CA THR A 183 -1.72 10.46 11.39
C THR A 183 -2.17 10.23 12.82
N ALA A 184 -1.29 9.69 13.68
CA ALA A 184 -1.64 9.44 15.09
C ALA A 184 -1.90 10.76 15.84
N THR A 185 -1.10 11.80 15.54
CA THR A 185 -1.32 13.13 16.11
C THR A 185 -2.67 13.69 15.70
N ARG A 186 -3.04 13.58 14.42
CA ARG A 186 -4.34 14.03 13.90
C ARG A 186 -5.49 13.25 14.53
N GLU A 187 -5.41 11.92 14.56
CA GLU A 187 -6.45 11.08 15.15
C GLU A 187 -6.68 11.40 16.63
N ALA A 188 -5.62 11.58 17.42
CA ALA A 188 -5.72 12.00 18.82
C ALA A 188 -6.33 13.41 18.97
N GLN A 189 -6.07 14.30 18.01
CA GLN A 189 -6.66 15.64 18.01
C GLN A 189 -8.15 15.59 17.66
N ASP A 190 -8.52 14.83 16.64
CA ASP A 190 -9.91 14.63 16.22
C ASP A 190 -10.72 13.99 17.39
N GLU A 191 -10.18 13.00 18.10
CA GLU A 191 -10.78 12.41 19.30
C GLU A 191 -10.94 13.44 20.44
N TRP A 192 -9.92 14.29 20.66
CA TRP A 192 -10.00 15.36 21.65
C TRP A 192 -11.09 16.39 21.32
N PHE A 193 -11.25 16.77 20.05
CA PHE A 193 -12.30 17.68 19.60
C PHE A 193 -13.70 17.07 19.75
N ASP A 194 -13.85 15.77 19.49
CA ASP A 194 -15.13 15.06 19.64
C ASP A 194 -15.57 14.94 21.11
N ASP A 195 -14.62 14.79 22.04
CA ASP A 195 -14.87 14.75 23.48
C ASP A 195 -15.15 16.14 24.09
N GLU A 196 -14.79 17.23 23.39
CA GLU A 196 -15.00 18.59 23.87
C GLU A 196 -16.44 19.05 23.61
N GLU A 197 -17.29 19.02 24.64
CA GLU A 197 -18.62 19.64 24.55
C GLU A 197 -18.47 21.16 24.38
N PRO A 198 -19.06 21.78 23.33
CA PRO A 198 -18.95 23.21 23.12
C PRO A 198 -19.61 23.97 24.26
N ALA A 199 -18.80 24.54 25.15
CA ALA A 199 -19.27 25.44 26.20
C ALA A 199 -19.62 26.79 25.58
N TRP A 200 -20.88 26.98 25.21
CA TRP A 200 -21.40 28.31 24.96
C TRP A 200 -21.31 29.09 26.28
N VAL A 201 -20.52 30.16 26.30
CA VAL A 201 -20.62 31.14 27.39
C VAL A 201 -22.07 31.59 27.38
N ASP A 202 -22.81 31.27 28.45
CA ASP A 202 -24.15 31.82 28.69
C ASP A 202 -24.00 33.34 28.77
N GLY A 203 -24.11 33.98 27.60
CA GLY A 203 -24.37 35.39 27.49
C GLY A 203 -25.74 35.59 28.11
N GLY A 204 -25.75 35.92 29.40
CA GLY A 204 -26.98 36.20 30.13
C GLY A 204 -27.81 37.22 29.34
N ALA A 205 -28.95 36.78 28.82
CA ALA A 205 -30.07 37.57 28.31
C ALA A 205 -29.79 38.79 27.40
N GLU A 206 -28.59 38.95 26.85
CA GLU A 206 -28.31 39.82 25.71
C GLU A 206 -27.51 39.00 24.71
N ALA A 207 -28.26 38.27 23.88
CA ALA A 207 -27.75 37.74 22.63
C ALA A 207 -27.00 38.85 21.91
N SER A 208 -25.67 38.75 21.87
CA SER A 208 -24.83 39.55 20.99
C SER A 208 -25.33 39.29 19.57
N ARG A 209 -26.21 40.18 19.10
CA ARG A 209 -26.55 40.32 17.69
C ARG A 209 -25.22 40.42 16.96
N GLY A 210 -25.00 39.51 16.03
CA GLY A 210 -23.83 39.54 15.16
C GLY A 210 -23.72 40.88 14.46
N GLU A 211 -22.87 41.74 15.00
CA GLU A 211 -22.28 42.87 14.29
C GLU A 211 -20.94 42.38 13.75
N THR A 212 -20.99 41.41 12.83
CA THR A 212 -19.84 41.12 11.98
C THR A 212 -19.63 42.35 11.10
N GLY A 213 -18.76 43.24 11.56
CA GLY A 213 -18.35 44.44 10.85
C GLY A 213 -17.74 44.10 9.50
N ILE A 214 -18.58 44.05 8.47
CA ILE A 214 -18.18 44.25 7.10
C ILE A 214 -18.38 45.75 6.87
N GLN A 215 -17.31 46.54 7.06
CA GLN A 215 -17.26 47.90 6.55
C GLN A 215 -16.90 47.83 5.08
N ASP A 216 -17.88 48.06 4.21
CA ASP A 216 -17.63 48.39 2.81
C ASP A 216 -16.87 49.73 2.77
N PHE A 217 -15.73 49.74 2.06
CA PHE A 217 -14.95 50.95 1.76
C PHE A 217 -15.27 51.44 0.35
#